data_AF-A0A662SFU6-F1
#
_entry.id   AF-A0A662SFU6-F1
#
_cell.length_a   1.000
_cell.length_b   1.000
_cell.length_c   1.000
_cell.angle_alpha   90.00
_cell.angle_beta   90.00
_cell.angle_gamma   90.00
#
_symmetry.space_group_name_H-M   'P 1'
#
loop_
_entity.id
_entity.type
_entity.pdbx_description
1 polymer ?
#
loop_
_entity_poly.entity_id
_entity_poly.type
_entity_poly.pdbx_seq_one_letter_code
_entity_poly.pdbx_strand_id
1 'polypeptide(L)'
;IVRSGSKVGSMKYPKLGATTNHLFCPAIRDKVPDTLVPPDVKCVYEIVINGLNVKAVEKAMGAGILSASKVKGVKKITAANYGGKLGPYKMNLFDAIEKAKEMGDLS
;
A
#
# COMPACT_ATOMS: atom_id res chain seq x y z
N ILE A 1 -3.29 11.33 -1.10
CA ILE A 1 -2.00 10.70 -0.73
C ILE A 1 -1.94 10.63 0.78
N VAL A 2 -1.76 9.43 1.34
CA VAL A 2 -1.66 9.18 2.78
C VAL A 2 -0.19 9.12 3.17
N ARG A 3 0.17 9.86 4.23
CA ARG A 3 1.55 9.99 4.73
C ARG A 3 1.78 9.29 6.06
N SER A 4 0.71 9.02 6.81
CA SER A 4 0.76 8.44 8.13
C SER A 4 0.81 6.91 8.08
N GLY A 5 -0.12 6.30 7.34
CA GLY A 5 -0.39 4.87 7.35
C GLY A 5 -0.90 4.40 8.72
N SER A 6 -1.87 3.49 8.76
CA SER A 6 -2.41 2.99 10.02
C SER A 6 -2.48 1.47 10.08
N LYS A 7 -2.40 0.92 11.29
CA LYS A 7 -2.79 -0.45 11.63
C LYS A 7 -3.95 -0.42 12.61
N VAL A 8 -4.71 -1.52 12.65
CA VAL A 8 -5.79 -1.71 13.64
C VAL A 8 -5.19 -1.84 15.04
N GLY A 9 -5.81 -1.16 16.01
CA GLY A 9 -5.43 -1.23 17.41
C GLY A 9 -4.11 -0.54 17.74
N SER A 10 -3.56 -0.87 18.91
CA SER A 10 -2.30 -0.37 19.44
C SER A 10 -1.60 -1.43 20.26
N MET A 11 -0.26 -1.46 20.18
CA MET A 11 0.55 -2.36 21.01
C MET A 11 0.71 -1.85 22.45
N LYS A 12 0.57 -0.54 22.67
CA LYS A 12 0.83 0.11 23.96
C LYS A 12 -0.40 0.75 24.60
N TYR A 13 -1.38 1.17 23.78
CA TYR A 13 -2.54 1.95 24.21
C TYR A 13 -3.84 1.24 23.82
N PRO A 14 -4.36 0.30 24.62
CA PRO A 14 -5.44 -0.61 24.22
C PRO A 14 -6.74 0.07 23.77
N LYS A 15 -6.99 1.30 24.22
CA LYS A 15 -8.20 2.07 23.87
C LYS A 15 -8.16 2.72 22.49
N LEU A 16 -7.01 2.72 21.80
CA LEU A 16 -6.88 3.31 20.47
C LEU A 16 -7.28 2.30 19.40
N GLY A 17 -8.34 2.61 18.65
CA GLY A 17 -8.84 1.77 17.54
C GLY A 17 -7.90 1.71 16.33
N ALA A 18 -7.04 2.73 16.14
CA ALA A 18 -6.02 2.74 15.10
C ALA A 18 -4.78 3.48 15.58
N THR A 19 -3.61 3.04 15.11
CA THR A 19 -2.32 3.71 15.36
C THR A 19 -1.44 3.62 14.13
N THR A 20 -0.30 4.32 14.13
CA THR A 20 0.65 4.26 13.01
C THR A 20 1.06 2.82 12.69
N ASN A 21 1.18 2.52 11.40
CA ASN A 21 1.74 1.25 10.96
C ASN A 21 3.27 1.28 11.04
N HIS A 22 3.78 1.12 12.26
CA HIS A 22 5.19 1.14 12.60
C HIS A 22 6.09 0.23 11.72
N LEU A 23 5.55 -0.87 11.17
CA LEU A 23 6.28 -1.75 10.26
C LEU A 23 6.73 -1.04 8.98
N PHE A 24 6.01 0.01 8.58
CA PHE A 24 6.29 0.83 7.40
C PHE A 24 6.85 2.22 7.73
N CYS A 25 7.30 2.47 8.98
CA CYS A 25 7.84 3.77 9.39
C CYS A 25 9.37 3.86 9.21
N PRO A 26 9.90 4.59 8.21
CA PRO A 26 11.34 4.60 7.94
C PRO A 26 12.16 5.22 9.07
N ALA A 27 11.62 6.25 9.74
CA ALA A 27 12.32 6.98 10.80
C ALA A 27 12.64 6.15 12.05
N ILE A 28 11.95 5.02 12.25
CA ILE A 28 12.17 4.11 13.38
C ILE A 28 12.54 2.70 12.94
N ARG A 29 12.88 2.51 11.65
CA ARG A 29 13.20 1.20 11.07
C ARG A 29 14.18 0.40 11.93
N ASP A 30 15.27 1.03 12.36
CA ASP A 30 16.34 0.36 13.11
C ASP A 30 15.92 -0.04 14.55
N LYS A 31 14.72 0.37 14.99
CA LYS A 31 14.12 0.02 16.29
C LYS A 31 12.97 -0.99 16.15
N VAL A 32 12.59 -1.38 14.94
CA VAL A 32 11.46 -2.28 14.65
C VAL A 32 12.04 -3.57 14.03
N PRO A 33 12.22 -4.65 14.80
CA PRO A 33 12.90 -5.87 14.32
C PRO A 33 12.27 -6.52 13.09
N ASP A 34 10.95 -6.40 12.97
CA ASP A 34 10.10 -6.95 11.91
C ASP A 34 9.71 -5.89 10.85
N THR A 35 10.50 -4.81 10.74
CA THR A 35 10.23 -3.75 9.77
C THR A 35 10.13 -4.28 8.34
N LEU A 36 9.17 -3.74 7.59
CA LEU A 36 8.95 -4.03 6.19
C LEU A 36 9.59 -2.96 5.29
N VAL A 37 10.30 -1.98 5.87
CA VAL A 37 10.99 -0.91 5.14
C VAL A 37 12.40 -1.38 4.75
N PRO A 38 12.74 -1.45 3.45
CA PRO A 38 14.10 -1.79 3.02
C PRO A 38 15.17 -0.80 3.50
N PRO A 39 16.44 -1.22 3.63
CA PRO A 39 17.52 -0.36 4.14
C PRO A 39 17.76 0.94 3.35
N ASP A 40 17.50 0.94 2.04
CA ASP A 40 17.72 2.09 1.15
C ASP A 40 16.47 2.97 0.96
N VAL A 41 15.36 2.65 1.64
CA VAL A 41 14.10 3.39 1.56
C VAL A 41 13.99 4.40 2.71
N LYS A 42 13.81 5.68 2.36
CA LYS A 42 13.71 6.80 3.32
C LYS A 42 12.30 7.35 3.51
N CYS A 43 11.37 7.02 2.62
CA CYS A 43 9.98 7.46 2.70
C CYS A 43 9.03 6.37 2.20
N VAL A 44 7.82 6.36 2.73
CA VAL A 44 6.72 5.49 2.29
C VAL A 44 5.47 6.37 2.17
N TYR A 45 4.73 6.21 1.08
CA TYR A 45 3.42 6.84 0.87
C TYR A 45 2.40 5.78 0.50
N GLU A 46 1.15 6.03 0.90
CA GLU A 46 0.01 5.17 0.58
C GLU A 46 -0.98 5.92 -0.31
N ILE A 47 -1.54 5.23 -1.29
CA ILE A 47 -2.62 5.72 -2.14
C ILE A 47 -3.86 4.90 -1.83
N VAL A 48 -4.85 5.56 -1.23
CA VAL A 48 -6.16 4.96 -0.93
C VAL A 48 -7.10 5.29 -2.07
N ILE A 49 -7.79 4.28 -2.59
CA ILE A 49 -8.68 4.39 -3.74
C ILE A 49 -10.06 3.88 -3.34
N ASN A 50 -11.07 4.76 -3.47
CA ASN A 50 -12.47 4.37 -3.42
C ASN A 50 -13.03 4.43 -4.85
N GLY A 51 -13.98 3.55 -5.16
CA GLY A 51 -14.62 3.51 -6.48
C GLY A 51 -16.02 2.92 -6.41
N LEU A 52 -16.81 3.15 -7.46
CA LEU A 52 -18.19 2.70 -7.55
C LEU A 52 -18.33 1.17 -7.67
N ASN A 53 -17.28 0.49 -8.14
CA ASN A 53 -17.23 -0.96 -8.24
C ASN A 53 -15.77 -1.46 -8.20
N VAL A 54 -15.60 -2.76 -7.97
CA VAL A 54 -14.29 -3.43 -7.87
C VAL A 54 -13.44 -3.22 -9.11
N LYS A 55 -14.03 -3.35 -10.31
CA LYS A 55 -13.30 -3.20 -11.58
C LYS A 55 -12.67 -1.81 -11.71
N ALA A 56 -13.39 -0.76 -11.32
CA ALA A 56 -12.89 0.61 -11.34
C ALA A 56 -11.71 0.81 -10.37
N VAL A 57 -11.79 0.24 -9.17
CA VAL A 57 -10.70 0.32 -8.17
C VAL A 57 -9.48 -0.47 -8.63
N GLU A 58 -9.66 -1.68 -9.15
CA GLU A 58 -8.55 -2.49 -9.70
C GLU A 58 -7.85 -1.78 -10.87
N LYS A 59 -8.63 -1.18 -11.78
CA LYS A 59 -8.07 -0.39 -12.89
C LYS A 59 -7.23 0.78 -12.38
N ALA A 60 -7.79 1.57 -11.46
CA ALA A 60 -7.10 2.71 -10.87
C ALA A 60 -5.82 2.29 -10.12
N MET A 61 -5.87 1.15 -9.42
CA MET A 61 -4.71 0.57 -8.74
C MET A 61 -3.62 0.20 -9.75
N GLY A 62 -3.93 -0.54 -10.81
CA GLY A 62 -2.98 -0.95 -11.84
C GLY A 62 -2.32 0.24 -12.55
N ALA A 63 -3.12 1.22 -12.99
CA ALA A 63 -2.62 2.43 -13.63
C ALA A 63 -1.70 3.25 -12.71
N GLY A 64 -2.07 3.37 -11.42
CA GLY A 64 -1.25 4.04 -10.41
C GLY A 64 0.08 3.33 -10.17
N ILE A 65 0.08 2.00 -10.12
CA ILE A 65 1.29 1.17 -9.95
C ILE A 65 2.23 1.33 -11.14
N LEU A 66 1.71 1.21 -12.37
CA LEU A 66 2.49 1.35 -13.61
C LEU A 66 3.10 2.75 -13.75
N SER A 67 2.37 3.78 -13.33
CA SER A 67 2.88 5.16 -13.35
C SER A 67 3.94 5.37 -12.27
N ALA A 68 3.70 4.90 -11.05
CA ALA A 68 4.64 5.04 -9.94
C ALA A 68 5.94 4.27 -10.17
N SER A 69 5.90 3.09 -10.80
CA SER A 69 7.10 2.28 -11.06
C SER A 69 8.06 2.93 -12.04
N LYS A 70 7.57 3.85 -12.89
CA LYS A 70 8.40 4.63 -13.83
C LYS A 70 9.09 5.84 -13.18
N VAL A 71 8.73 6.21 -11.95
CA VAL A 71 9.32 7.35 -11.25
C VAL A 71 10.70 7.00 -10.69
N LYS A 72 11.72 7.77 -11.07
CA LYS A 72 13.09 7.60 -10.55
C LYS A 72 13.10 7.66 -9.03
N GLY A 73 13.69 6.63 -8.41
CA GLY A 73 13.84 6.54 -6.96
C GLY A 73 12.75 5.71 -6.26
N VAL A 74 11.68 5.31 -6.96
CA VAL A 74 10.74 4.30 -6.43
C VAL A 74 11.45 2.96 -6.36
N LYS A 75 11.49 2.38 -5.15
CA LYS A 75 12.22 1.13 -4.86
C LYS A 75 11.36 -0.11 -4.84
N LYS A 76 10.12 0.03 -4.35
CA LYS A 76 9.20 -1.07 -4.15
C LYS A 76 7.77 -0.54 -4.14
N ILE A 77 6.87 -1.36 -4.68
CA ILE A 77 5.42 -1.17 -4.56
C ILE A 77 4.86 -2.39 -3.84
N THR A 78 3.95 -2.14 -2.90
CA THR A 78 3.28 -3.18 -2.11
C THR A 78 1.88 -2.69 -1.73
N ALA A 79 1.03 -3.58 -1.23
CA ALA A 79 -0.27 -3.24 -0.66
C ALA A 79 -0.35 -3.61 0.82
N ALA A 80 -0.99 -2.76 1.61
CA ALA A 80 -1.37 -3.09 2.97
C ALA A 80 -2.64 -3.95 2.95
N ASN A 81 -2.72 -4.94 3.84
CA ASN A 81 -3.89 -5.78 4.01
C ASN A 81 -4.06 -6.22 5.47
N TYR A 82 -5.23 -6.77 5.80
CA TYR A 82 -5.60 -7.21 7.15
C TYR A 82 -5.67 -8.74 7.25
N GLY A 83 -4.77 -9.45 6.56
CA GLY A 83 -4.72 -10.92 6.55
C GLY A 83 -5.96 -11.58 5.94
N GLY A 84 -6.72 -10.84 5.13
CA GLY A 84 -7.98 -11.31 4.53
C GLY A 84 -9.14 -11.47 5.52
N LYS A 85 -9.06 -10.88 6.72
CA LYS A 85 -10.06 -11.05 7.80
C LYS A 85 -11.07 -9.91 7.94
N LEU A 86 -10.87 -8.79 7.26
CA LEU A 86 -11.66 -7.57 7.47
C LEU A 86 -12.50 -7.15 6.24
N GLY A 87 -11.87 -7.07 5.08
CA GLY A 87 -12.52 -6.64 3.84
C GLY A 87 -13.05 -7.82 3.01
N PRO A 88 -14.20 -7.66 2.32
CA PRO A 88 -14.76 -8.70 1.46
C PRO A 88 -14.00 -8.84 0.12
N TYR A 89 -13.22 -7.83 -0.26
CA TYR A 89 -12.48 -7.80 -1.52
C TYR A 89 -10.99 -8.03 -1.30
N LYS A 90 -10.39 -8.84 -2.17
CA LYS A 90 -8.94 -9.04 -2.27
C LYS A 90 -8.52 -8.70 -3.69
N MET A 91 -7.75 -7.63 -3.85
CA MET A 91 -7.24 -7.18 -5.14
C MET A 91 -5.74 -7.48 -5.19
N ASN A 92 -5.32 -8.40 -6.06
CA ASN A 92 -3.92 -8.72 -6.24
C ASN A 92 -3.23 -7.65 -7.10
N LEU A 93 -1.99 -7.28 -6.74
CA LEU A 93 -1.22 -6.27 -7.48
C LEU A 93 -0.91 -6.71 -8.91
N PHE A 94 -0.53 -7.96 -9.12
CA PHE A 94 -0.19 -8.47 -10.46
C PHE A 94 -1.42 -8.47 -11.36
N ASP A 95 -2.56 -8.97 -10.87
CA ASP A 95 -3.82 -8.96 -11.63
C ASP A 95 -4.24 -7.54 -12.02
N ALA A 96 -4.07 -6.56 -11.12
CA ALA A 96 -4.38 -5.17 -11.42
C ALA A 96 -3.44 -4.57 -12.48
N ILE A 97 -2.15 -4.92 -12.44
CA ILE A 97 -1.17 -4.50 -13.45
C ILE A 97 -1.54 -5.09 -14.82
N GLU A 98 -1.85 -6.37 -14.91
CA GLU A 98 -2.20 -7.02 -16.18
C GLU A 98 -3.49 -6.42 -16.77
N LYS A 99 -4.52 -6.24 -15.96
CA LYS A 99 -5.76 -5.55 -16.38
C LYS A 99 -5.50 -4.13 -16.88
N ALA A 100 -4.59 -3.39 -16.26
CA ALA A 100 -4.27 -2.03 -16.69
C ALA A 100 -3.53 -2.01 -18.05
N LYS A 101 -2.66 -2.99 -18.32
CA LYS A 101 -1.98 -3.12 -19.62
C LYS A 101 -2.96 -3.47 -20.75
N GLU A 102 -3.89 -4.39 -20.51
CA GLU A 102 -4.89 -4.82 -21.50
C GLU A 102 -5.79 -3.67 -21.97
N MET A 103 -6.04 -2.68 -21.11
CA MET A 103 -6.91 -1.54 -21.40
C MET A 103 -6.24 -0.43 -22.22
N GLY A 104 -5.01 -0.64 -22.73
CA GLY A 104 -4.30 0.31 -23.59
C GLY A 104 -3.78 1.55 -22.85
N ASP A 105 -3.86 1.57 -21.52
CA ASP A 105 -3.58 2.74 -20.69
C ASP A 105 -2.10 2.92 -20.37
N LEU A 106 -1.17 2.23 -21.04
CA LEU A 106 0.28 2.53 -21.16
C LEU A 106 0.95 1.38 -21.97
N SER A 107 1.15 1.59 -23.27
CA SER A 107 2.22 0.92 -24.03
C SER A 107 3.55 1.64 -23.82
#